data_AF-A0A2D7J6Z0-F1
#
_entry.id   AF-A0A2D7J6Z0-F1
#
_cell.length_a   1.000
_cell.length_b   1.000
_cell.length_c   1.000
_cell.angle_alpha   90.00
_cell.angle_beta   90.00
_cell.angle_gamma   90.00
#
_symmetry.space_group_name_H-M   'P 1'
#
loop_
_entity.id
_entity.type
_entity.pdbx_description
1 polymer ?
#
loop_
_entity_poly.entity_id
_entity_poly.type
_entity_poly.pdbx_seq_one_letter_code
_entity_poly.pdbx_strand_id
1 'polypeptide(L)'
;MDADMSSSNQKVDIFVVEDNIWSYWQGASSYHNARNVARDWLSTEDLLIDTEGQSQTFSGTFSLSEDWNSDSIKIIATVQNYSTKQIYQVKQVNINDMNPDIDEDGVLNGEDNCVDLYNPGQEDQDNDSIGDVCDPCNNLVYVLGNMNGDTNIEGAPLINLMDVLSLLDYLISGDSYECQEPIMNINDDAHVNIVDAITLVQIIMNGNN
;
A
#
# COMPACT_ATOMS: atom_id res chain seq x y z
N MET A 1 -18.43 1.54 -7.52
CA MET A 1 -19.32 1.44 -8.71
C MET A 1 -20.73 1.68 -8.20
N ASP A 2 -21.53 2.53 -8.87
CA ASP A 2 -22.95 2.65 -8.53
C ASP A 2 -23.65 1.28 -8.69
N ALA A 3 -24.65 1.01 -7.85
CA ALA A 3 -25.34 -0.28 -7.71
C ALA A 3 -25.99 -0.84 -9.00
N ASP A 4 -26.00 -0.08 -10.11
CA ASP A 4 -26.57 -0.45 -11.41
C ASP A 4 -25.52 -0.79 -12.49
N MET A 5 -24.22 -0.78 -12.17
CA MET A 5 -23.16 -1.12 -13.13
C MET A 5 -22.85 -2.62 -13.13
N SER A 6 -23.25 -3.34 -14.18
CA SER A 6 -22.82 -4.73 -14.42
C SER A 6 -21.44 -4.76 -15.10
N SER A 7 -20.52 -5.54 -14.55
CA SER A 7 -19.19 -5.86 -15.12
C SER A 7 -19.24 -6.69 -16.41
N SER A 8 -20.42 -7.16 -16.84
CA SER A 8 -20.54 -8.08 -17.96
C SER A 8 -19.94 -7.52 -19.25
N ASN A 9 -18.96 -8.24 -19.81
CA ASN A 9 -18.19 -7.87 -21.01
C ASN A 9 -17.47 -6.52 -20.91
N GLN A 10 -17.13 -6.08 -19.70
CA GLN A 10 -16.25 -4.94 -19.50
C GLN A 10 -14.79 -5.41 -19.50
N LYS A 11 -13.95 -4.66 -20.21
CA LYS A 11 -12.51 -4.88 -20.23
C LYS A 11 -11.78 -3.58 -19.91
N VAL A 12 -10.61 -3.72 -19.32
CA VAL A 12 -9.63 -2.65 -19.14
C VAL A 12 -8.59 -2.79 -20.24
N ASP A 13 -8.41 -1.71 -20.99
CA ASP A 13 -7.33 -1.59 -21.96
C ASP A 13 -6.32 -0.54 -21.50
N ILE A 14 -5.04 -0.88 -21.61
CA ILE A 14 -3.94 -0.01 -21.21
C ILE A 14 -3.00 0.21 -22.39
N PHE A 15 -2.77 1.47 -22.75
CA PHE A 15 -1.96 1.88 -23.89
C PHE A 15 -0.82 2.79 -23.47
N VAL A 16 0.32 2.64 -24.13
CA VAL A 16 1.38 3.66 -24.12
C VAL A 16 1.17 4.56 -25.32
N VAL A 17 1.10 5.86 -25.07
CA VAL A 17 0.77 6.86 -26.08
C VAL A 17 1.85 7.93 -26.07
N GLU A 18 2.38 8.25 -27.25
CA GLU A 18 3.26 9.38 -27.45
C GLU A 18 2.49 10.55 -28.04
N ASP A 19 2.59 11.70 -27.40
CA ASP A 19 1.96 12.94 -27.86
C ASP A 19 2.97 13.85 -28.59
N ASN A 20 2.46 14.83 -29.34
CA ASN A 20 3.26 15.92 -29.92
C ASN A 20 4.45 15.49 -30.83
N ILE A 21 4.27 14.48 -31.67
CA ILE A 21 5.33 13.97 -32.56
C ILE A 21 5.41 14.78 -33.84
N TRP A 22 6.55 15.43 -34.10
CA TRP A 22 6.76 16.19 -35.32
C TRP A 22 6.87 15.29 -36.55
N SER A 23 5.90 15.37 -37.46
CA SER A 23 5.79 14.46 -38.61
C SER A 23 5.39 15.19 -39.89
N TYR A 24 5.87 14.71 -41.03
CA TYR A 24 5.50 15.24 -42.35
C TYR A 24 4.23 14.58 -42.88
N TRP A 25 3.21 15.37 -43.17
CA TRP A 25 1.91 14.88 -43.62
C TRP A 25 1.81 15.03 -45.12
N GLN A 26 1.98 13.94 -45.86
CA GLN A 26 1.97 13.96 -47.33
C GLN A 26 0.69 14.57 -47.91
N GLY A 27 -0.47 14.28 -47.30
CA GLY A 27 -1.76 14.84 -47.75
C GLY A 27 -1.88 16.36 -47.61
N ALA A 28 -1.19 16.95 -46.62
CA ALA A 28 -1.21 18.39 -46.37
C ALA A 28 0.06 19.11 -46.87
N SER A 29 1.04 18.37 -47.40
CA SER A 29 2.35 18.86 -47.84
C SER A 29 3.04 19.79 -46.82
N SER A 30 2.90 19.47 -45.54
CA SER A 30 3.34 20.30 -44.42
C SER A 30 3.70 19.43 -43.21
N TYR A 31 4.50 20.00 -42.31
CA TYR A 31 4.82 19.35 -41.04
C TYR A 31 3.81 19.74 -39.96
N HIS A 32 3.36 18.75 -39.19
CA HIS A 32 2.44 18.91 -38.09
C HIS A 32 2.81 17.98 -36.93
N ASN A 33 2.32 18.29 -35.73
CA ASN A 33 2.43 17.42 -34.57
C ASN A 33 1.33 16.36 -34.63
N ALA A 34 1.71 15.09 -34.78
CA ALA A 34 0.80 13.98 -34.54
C ALA A 34 0.53 13.90 -33.04
N ARG A 35 -0.74 13.85 -32.67
CA ARG A 35 -1.20 13.86 -31.27
C ARG A 35 -1.73 12.49 -30.88
N ASN A 36 -1.46 12.08 -29.65
CA ASN A 36 -1.98 10.85 -29.04
C ASN A 36 -1.74 9.58 -29.89
N VAL A 37 -0.54 9.40 -30.42
CA VAL A 37 -0.25 8.24 -31.25
C VAL A 37 0.05 7.05 -30.34
N ALA A 38 -0.79 6.03 -30.40
CA ALA A 38 -0.55 4.77 -29.69
C ALA A 38 0.76 4.15 -30.17
N ARG A 39 1.64 3.87 -29.22
CA ARG A 39 2.96 3.26 -29.45
C ARG A 39 2.96 1.79 -29.10
N ASP A 40 2.31 1.45 -28.00
CA ASP A 40 2.25 0.09 -27.50
C ASP A 40 0.89 -0.20 -26.87
N TRP A 41 0.50 -1.47 -26.91
CA TRP A 41 -0.73 -2.00 -26.35
C TRP A 41 -0.37 -3.01 -25.28
N LEU A 42 -0.42 -2.58 -24.01
CA LEU A 42 0.16 -3.35 -22.90
C LEU A 42 -0.74 -4.49 -22.46
N SER A 43 -2.03 -4.20 -22.30
CA SER A 43 -2.98 -5.20 -21.80
C SER A 43 -4.40 -4.90 -22.28
N THR A 44 -5.15 -5.99 -22.46
CA THR A 44 -6.60 -6.04 -22.59
C THR A 44 -7.09 -7.17 -21.67
N GLU A 45 -7.60 -6.81 -20.50
CA GLU A 45 -8.01 -7.77 -19.48
C GLU A 45 -9.47 -7.61 -19.10
N ASP A 46 -10.10 -8.71 -18.71
CA ASP A 46 -11.50 -8.71 -18.26
C ASP A 46 -11.59 -8.08 -16.87
N LEU A 47 -12.54 -7.16 -16.69
CA LEU A 47 -12.84 -6.54 -15.41
C LEU A 47 -13.80 -7.45 -14.62
N LEU A 48 -13.38 -7.90 -13.45
CA LEU A 48 -14.11 -8.87 -12.62
C LEU A 48 -14.74 -8.26 -11.36
N ILE A 49 -14.73 -6.92 -11.25
CA ILE A 49 -15.28 -6.19 -10.11
C ILE A 49 -16.81 -6.14 -10.23
N ASP A 50 -17.51 -6.82 -9.32
CA ASP A 50 -18.96 -6.98 -9.36
C ASP A 50 -19.69 -6.25 -8.23
N THR A 51 -18.99 -5.92 -7.14
CA THR A 51 -19.58 -5.33 -5.93
C THR A 51 -18.83 -4.07 -5.48
N GLU A 52 -19.53 -3.20 -4.75
CA GLU A 52 -18.93 -1.99 -4.18
C GLU A 52 -17.86 -2.35 -3.13
N GLY A 53 -16.73 -1.63 -3.16
CA GLY A 53 -15.58 -1.87 -2.27
C GLY A 53 -14.56 -2.89 -2.79
N GLN A 54 -14.86 -3.63 -3.86
CA GLN A 54 -13.86 -4.48 -4.52
C GLN A 54 -12.88 -3.64 -5.37
N SER A 55 -11.62 -4.04 -5.34
CA SER A 55 -10.56 -3.51 -6.20
C SER A 55 -9.92 -4.66 -7.00
N GLN A 56 -9.39 -4.32 -8.17
CA GLN A 56 -8.63 -5.23 -9.01
C GLN A 56 -7.41 -4.48 -9.55
N THR A 57 -6.26 -5.13 -9.47
CA THR A 57 -4.99 -4.56 -9.93
C THR A 57 -4.58 -5.20 -11.25
N PHE A 58 -4.25 -4.36 -12.22
CA PHE A 58 -3.68 -4.75 -13.50
C PHE A 58 -2.22 -4.31 -13.53
N SER A 59 -1.33 -5.17 -14.01
CA SER A 59 0.10 -4.88 -14.08
C SER A 59 0.62 -5.15 -15.48
N GLY A 60 1.65 -4.40 -15.87
CA GLY A 60 2.26 -4.51 -17.18
C GLY A 60 3.59 -3.77 -17.21
N THR A 61 4.45 -4.17 -18.14
CA THR A 61 5.77 -3.56 -18.31
C THR A 61 5.94 -3.17 -19.77
N PHE A 62 6.60 -2.05 -20.00
CA PHE A 62 7.00 -1.61 -21.33
C PHE A 62 8.41 -1.04 -21.30
N SER A 63 9.02 -0.95 -22.47
CA SER A 63 10.34 -0.35 -22.62
C SER A 63 10.24 0.86 -23.54
N LEU A 64 10.90 1.94 -23.15
CA LEU A 64 10.99 3.14 -23.98
C LEU A 64 11.97 2.89 -25.13
N SER A 65 11.53 3.13 -26.36
CA SER A 65 12.42 3.15 -27.52
C SER A 65 13.29 4.42 -27.50
N GLU A 66 14.53 4.32 -27.98
CA GLU A 66 15.42 5.48 -28.15
C GLU A 66 14.87 6.54 -29.12
N ASP A 67 13.95 6.14 -30.00
CA ASP A 67 13.31 7.02 -30.99
C ASP A 67 12.11 7.82 -30.43
N TRP A 68 11.72 7.60 -29.17
CA TRP A 68 10.56 8.24 -28.55
C TRP A 68 10.99 9.42 -27.69
N ASN A 69 10.15 10.46 -27.63
CA ASN A 69 10.33 11.55 -26.68
C ASN A 69 9.68 11.19 -25.33
N SER A 70 10.49 10.81 -24.34
CA SER A 70 10.03 10.43 -22.99
C SER A 70 9.12 11.48 -22.35
N ASP A 71 9.39 12.77 -22.54
CA ASP A 71 8.60 13.86 -21.95
C ASP A 71 7.18 13.94 -22.50
N SER A 72 6.96 13.35 -23.66
CA SER A 72 5.66 13.32 -24.34
C SER A 72 4.96 11.96 -24.24
N ILE A 73 5.49 11.03 -23.44
CA ILE A 73 4.87 9.72 -23.21
C ILE A 73 3.85 9.79 -22.08
N LYS A 74 2.73 9.13 -22.30
CA LYS A 74 1.68 8.94 -21.30
C LYS A 74 1.08 7.55 -21.38
N ILE A 75 0.58 7.10 -20.24
CA ILE A 75 -0.21 5.87 -20.14
C ILE A 75 -1.68 6.28 -20.16
N ILE A 76 -2.48 5.64 -21.01
CA ILE A 76 -3.93 5.80 -21.06
C ILE A 76 -4.57 4.46 -20.72
N ALA A 77 -5.44 4.46 -19.71
CA ALA A 77 -6.25 3.32 -19.33
C ALA A 77 -7.73 3.61 -19.63
N THR A 78 -8.42 2.66 -20.28
CA THR A 78 -9.84 2.79 -20.61
C THR A 78 -10.63 1.59 -20.13
N VAL A 79 -11.80 1.84 -19.54
CA VAL A 79 -12.78 0.80 -19.22
C VAL A 79 -13.88 0.86 -20.26
N GLN A 80 -14.02 -0.20 -21.05
CA GLN A 80 -15.02 -0.26 -22.12
C GLN A 80 -15.79 -1.57 -22.15
N ASN A 81 -17.06 -1.50 -22.56
CA ASN A 81 -17.84 -2.67 -22.88
C ASN A 81 -17.53 -3.16 -24.30
N TYR A 82 -17.10 -4.41 -24.45
CA TYR A 82 -16.71 -4.95 -25.75
C TYR A 82 -17.90 -5.33 -26.64
N SER A 83 -19.10 -5.48 -26.09
CA SER A 83 -20.31 -5.74 -26.87
C SER A 83 -20.95 -4.46 -27.39
N THR A 84 -21.19 -3.48 -26.51
CA THR A 84 -21.85 -2.21 -26.88
C THR A 84 -20.89 -1.17 -27.44
N LYS A 85 -19.58 -1.35 -27.26
CA LYS A 85 -18.52 -0.38 -27.57
C LYS A 85 -18.64 0.92 -26.77
N GLN A 86 -19.37 0.92 -25.67
CA GLN A 86 -19.46 2.05 -24.75
C GLN A 86 -18.20 2.14 -23.89
N ILE A 87 -17.60 3.32 -23.82
CA ILE A 87 -16.50 3.64 -22.91
C ILE A 87 -17.11 4.24 -21.64
N TYR A 88 -16.81 3.65 -20.48
CA TYR A 88 -17.29 4.12 -19.19
C TYR A 88 -16.33 5.11 -18.54
N GLN A 89 -15.03 4.83 -18.65
CA GLN A 89 -14.00 5.62 -18.00
C GLN A 89 -12.73 5.66 -18.84
N VAL A 90 -12.06 6.81 -18.80
CA VAL A 90 -10.73 7.02 -19.38
C VAL A 90 -9.89 7.76 -18.34
N LYS A 91 -8.70 7.25 -18.05
CA LYS A 91 -7.70 7.95 -17.23
C LYS A 91 -6.40 8.01 -18.00
N GLN A 92 -5.70 9.12 -17.91
CA GLN A 92 -4.38 9.31 -18.50
C GLN A 92 -3.41 9.88 -17.46
N VAL A 93 -2.15 9.49 -17.55
CA VAL A 93 -1.07 10.00 -16.70
C VAL A 93 0.21 10.12 -17.53
N ASN A 94 0.96 11.22 -17.39
CA ASN A 94 2.28 11.34 -17.99
C ASN A 94 3.24 10.44 -17.20
N ILE A 95 4.15 9.74 -17.87
CA ILE A 95 5.09 8.85 -17.17
C ILE A 95 6.01 9.62 -16.23
N ASN A 96 6.31 10.89 -16.52
CA ASN A 96 7.12 11.76 -15.68
C ASN A 96 6.35 12.31 -14.47
N ASP A 97 5.01 12.26 -14.50
CA ASP A 97 4.17 12.68 -13.38
C ASP A 97 3.91 11.53 -12.39
N MET A 98 4.36 10.32 -12.70
CA MET A 98 4.35 9.20 -11.76
C MET A 98 5.58 9.35 -10.86
N ASN A 99 5.46 10.04 -9.73
CA ASN A 99 6.54 10.05 -8.74
C ASN A 99 6.74 8.61 -8.23
N PRO A 100 7.85 7.94 -8.58
CA PRO A 100 8.02 6.53 -8.26
C PRO A 100 8.50 6.33 -6.82
N ASP A 101 8.78 7.41 -6.09
CA ASP A 101 9.31 7.50 -4.72
C ASP A 101 8.64 8.73 -4.07
N ILE A 102 7.51 8.51 -3.39
CA ILE A 102 6.60 9.58 -2.94
C ILE A 102 7.21 10.43 -1.83
N ASP A 103 8.00 9.83 -0.95
CA ASP A 103 8.59 10.45 0.22
C ASP A 103 10.06 10.87 0.03
N GLU A 104 10.61 10.59 -1.15
CA GLU A 104 11.95 10.97 -1.62
C GLU A 104 13.08 10.36 -0.78
N ASP A 105 12.86 9.13 -0.29
CA ASP A 105 13.81 8.40 0.56
C ASP A 105 14.87 7.60 -0.22
N GLY A 106 14.66 7.44 -1.53
CA GLY A 106 15.53 6.72 -2.45
C GLY A 106 15.12 5.27 -2.69
N VAL A 107 14.01 4.82 -2.10
CA VAL A 107 13.34 3.54 -2.33
C VAL A 107 12.09 3.78 -3.16
N LEU A 108 11.81 2.88 -4.12
CA LEU A 108 10.64 3.06 -4.97
C LEU A 108 9.39 2.59 -4.22
N ASN A 109 8.24 3.24 -4.40
CA ASN A 109 6.96 2.95 -3.72
C ASN A 109 6.52 1.47 -3.77
N GLY A 110 6.99 0.69 -4.75
CA GLY A 110 6.68 -0.74 -4.87
C GLY A 110 7.59 -1.66 -4.05
N GLU A 111 8.72 -1.14 -3.58
CA GLU A 111 9.73 -1.80 -2.74
C GLU A 111 9.85 -1.14 -1.35
N ASP A 112 9.13 -0.04 -1.13
CA ASP A 112 9.15 0.77 0.09
C ASP A 112 8.11 0.28 1.11
N ASN A 113 8.57 -0.07 2.31
CA ASN A 113 7.74 -0.51 3.42
C ASN A 113 7.04 0.64 4.16
N CYS A 114 7.31 1.91 3.81
CA CYS A 114 6.64 3.11 4.32
C CYS A 114 6.46 4.22 3.25
N VAL A 115 5.73 3.94 2.17
CA VAL A 115 5.46 4.80 0.99
C VAL A 115 5.23 6.31 1.22
N ASP A 116 4.73 6.70 2.39
CA ASP A 116 4.41 8.10 2.71
C ASP A 116 5.40 8.76 3.70
N LEU A 117 6.38 8.03 4.25
CA LEU A 117 7.25 8.45 5.35
C LEU A 117 8.71 8.03 5.17
N TYR A 118 9.55 9.03 4.90
CA TYR A 118 10.99 8.88 4.66
C TYR A 118 11.70 7.87 5.58
N ASN A 119 12.13 6.73 5.03
CA ASN A 119 12.91 5.70 5.74
C ASN A 119 13.89 4.91 4.84
N PRO A 120 14.99 5.53 4.38
CA PRO A 120 15.91 4.90 3.42
C PRO A 120 16.59 3.62 3.92
N GLY A 121 16.58 3.40 5.24
CA GLY A 121 17.11 2.19 5.88
C GLY A 121 16.17 0.99 5.81
N GLN A 122 14.88 1.23 5.51
CA GLN A 122 13.83 0.21 5.40
C GLN A 122 13.83 -0.73 6.60
N GLU A 123 14.10 -0.19 7.81
CA GLU A 123 14.07 -0.97 9.04
C GLU A 123 12.65 -1.52 9.28
N ASP A 124 12.58 -2.81 9.57
CA ASP A 124 11.36 -3.58 9.83
C ASP A 124 11.73 -4.67 10.86
N GLN A 125 11.57 -4.32 12.14
CA GLN A 125 12.07 -5.13 13.25
C GLN A 125 11.27 -6.42 13.47
N ASP A 126 9.97 -6.42 13.13
CA ASP A 126 9.07 -7.55 13.34
C ASP A 126 8.82 -8.39 12.07
N ASN A 127 9.29 -7.90 10.91
CA ASN A 127 9.25 -8.53 9.60
C ASN A 127 7.84 -8.71 9.03
N ASP A 128 6.93 -7.77 9.32
CA ASP A 128 5.57 -7.76 8.77
C ASP A 128 5.46 -7.01 7.42
N SER A 129 6.58 -6.48 6.91
CA SER A 129 6.70 -5.66 5.70
C SER A 129 6.15 -4.24 5.80
N ILE A 130 5.90 -3.76 7.01
CA ILE A 130 5.61 -2.36 7.34
C ILE A 130 6.84 -1.80 8.09
N GLY A 131 7.39 -0.67 7.64
CA GLY A 131 8.62 -0.16 8.25
C GLY A 131 8.41 0.42 9.64
N ASP A 132 9.46 0.37 10.48
CA ASP A 132 9.43 0.80 11.89
C ASP A 132 8.88 2.23 12.08
N VAL A 133 9.05 3.10 11.09
CA VAL A 133 8.61 4.51 11.14
C VAL A 133 7.12 4.70 10.91
N CYS A 134 6.48 3.79 10.19
CA CYS A 134 5.05 3.84 9.86
C CYS A 134 4.25 2.72 10.53
N ASP A 135 4.93 1.73 11.13
CA ASP A 135 4.32 0.67 11.91
C ASP A 135 4.19 1.04 13.40
N PRO A 136 2.96 1.24 13.91
CA PRO A 136 2.74 1.41 15.35
C PRO A 136 3.01 0.13 16.15
N CYS A 137 3.06 -1.04 15.51
CA CYS A 137 3.20 -2.37 16.11
C CYS A 137 4.60 -3.00 15.88
N ASN A 138 5.63 -2.19 15.60
CA ASN A 138 6.98 -2.60 15.19
C ASN A 138 7.81 -3.45 16.17
N ASN A 139 7.20 -3.96 17.24
CA ASN A 139 7.84 -4.76 18.27
C ASN A 139 9.06 -4.08 18.95
N LEU A 140 9.20 -2.75 18.82
CA LEU A 140 10.15 -1.93 19.58
C LEU A 140 9.51 -1.43 20.88
N VAL A 141 8.23 -1.09 20.81
CA VAL A 141 7.45 -0.53 21.93
C VAL A 141 6.47 -1.56 22.48
N TYR A 142 5.61 -2.10 21.63
CA TYR A 142 4.67 -3.18 21.98
C TYR A 142 5.42 -4.51 22.01
N VAL A 143 6.12 -4.75 23.11
CA VAL A 143 6.83 -6.01 23.39
C VAL A 143 6.07 -6.82 24.44
N LEU A 144 6.40 -8.11 24.58
CA LEU A 144 5.79 -8.99 25.58
C LEU A 144 5.80 -8.34 26.98
N GLY A 145 4.61 -7.99 27.48
CA GLY A 145 4.43 -7.34 28.79
C GLY A 145 4.29 -5.82 28.79
N ASN A 146 4.59 -5.10 27.70
CA ASN A 146 4.35 -3.67 27.55
C ASN A 146 3.05 -3.40 26.77
N MET A 147 1.92 -3.50 27.48
CA MET A 147 0.58 -3.51 26.88
C MET A 147 0.05 -2.12 26.56
N ASN A 148 0.52 -1.09 27.29
CA ASN A 148 0.07 0.28 27.08
C ASN A 148 0.96 1.06 26.10
N GLY A 149 2.04 0.43 25.61
CA GLY A 149 2.99 1.00 24.67
C GLY A 149 3.78 2.19 25.24
N ASP A 150 3.95 2.26 26.57
CA ASP A 150 4.72 3.34 27.18
C ASP A 150 6.23 3.07 27.12
N THR A 151 7.00 4.16 27.09
CA THR A 151 8.46 4.11 26.99
C THR A 151 9.08 5.09 27.96
N ASN A 152 10.35 4.82 28.31
CA ASN A 152 11.15 5.77 29.06
C ASN A 152 11.67 6.89 28.14
N ILE A 153 12.41 7.84 28.72
CA ILE A 153 13.03 8.95 27.99
C ILE A 153 14.07 8.53 26.94
N GLU A 154 14.54 7.28 26.97
CA GLU A 154 15.46 6.70 25.99
C GLU A 154 14.73 5.88 24.92
N GLY A 155 13.40 5.79 24.98
CA GLY A 155 12.57 5.01 24.06
C GLY A 155 12.49 3.52 24.38
N ALA A 156 13.03 3.06 25.51
CA ALA A 156 12.92 1.66 25.93
C ALA A 156 11.53 1.37 26.53
N PRO A 157 10.92 0.20 26.25
CA PRO A 157 9.59 -0.17 26.74
C PRO A 157 9.55 -0.26 28.27
N LEU A 158 8.47 0.21 28.88
CA LEU A 158 8.34 0.34 30.33
C LEU A 158 7.34 -0.67 30.92
N ILE A 159 7.77 -1.92 31.10
CA ILE A 159 6.92 -2.95 31.72
C ILE A 159 6.68 -2.64 33.20
N ASN A 160 5.44 -2.31 33.57
CA ASN A 160 5.07 -1.89 34.92
C ASN A 160 3.59 -2.19 35.26
N LEU A 161 3.11 -1.64 36.38
CA LEU A 161 1.74 -1.90 36.85
C LEU A 161 0.66 -1.41 35.87
N MET A 162 0.94 -0.38 35.08
CA MET A 162 0.00 0.15 34.09
C MET A 162 -0.29 -0.88 32.98
N ASP A 163 0.67 -1.72 32.62
CA ASP A 163 0.46 -2.81 31.65
C ASP A 163 -0.47 -3.89 32.19
N VAL A 164 -0.33 -4.21 33.48
CA VAL A 164 -1.25 -5.13 34.16
C VAL A 164 -2.67 -4.56 34.13
N LEU A 165 -2.83 -3.26 34.32
CA LEU A 165 -4.15 -2.62 34.24
C LEU A 165 -4.71 -2.66 32.83
N SER A 166 -3.90 -2.43 31.80
CA SER A 166 -4.32 -2.57 30.40
C SER A 166 -4.75 -3.99 30.06
N LEU A 167 -4.01 -5.00 30.50
CA LEU A 167 -4.38 -6.40 30.30
C LEU A 167 -5.69 -6.76 31.05
N LEU A 168 -5.87 -6.26 32.27
CA LEU A 168 -7.12 -6.47 33.01
C LEU A 168 -8.31 -5.76 32.35
N ASP A 169 -8.09 -4.59 31.75
CA ASP A 169 -9.13 -3.88 31.01
C ASP A 169 -9.59 -4.71 29.81
N TYR A 170 -8.65 -5.23 29.00
CA TYR A 170 -8.94 -6.16 27.91
C TYR A 170 -9.75 -7.38 28.37
N LEU A 171 -9.35 -8.02 29.48
CA LEU A 171 -10.05 -9.20 30.01
C LEU A 171 -11.50 -8.91 30.45
N ILE A 172 -11.83 -7.64 30.71
CA ILE A 172 -13.16 -7.21 31.15
C ILE A 172 -13.99 -6.67 29.98
N SER A 173 -13.41 -5.82 29.13
CA SER A 173 -14.09 -5.17 28.01
C SER A 173 -14.17 -6.07 26.77
N GLY A 174 -13.16 -6.90 26.54
CA GLY A 174 -12.91 -7.61 25.29
C GLY A 174 -12.41 -6.69 24.17
N ASP A 175 -12.10 -5.42 24.48
CA ASP A 175 -11.59 -4.45 23.53
C ASP A 175 -10.06 -4.46 23.57
N SER A 176 -9.45 -4.77 22.43
CA SER A 176 -7.99 -4.66 22.22
C SER A 176 -7.68 -3.69 21.11
N TYR A 177 -6.45 -3.16 21.14
CA TYR A 177 -5.84 -2.50 20.00
C TYR A 177 -4.98 -3.50 19.20
N GLU A 178 -4.75 -3.19 17.92
CA GLU A 178 -4.09 -4.08 16.95
C GLU A 178 -2.73 -4.61 17.44
N CYS A 179 -1.94 -3.78 18.13
CA CYS A 179 -0.62 -4.16 18.63
C CYS A 179 -0.63 -4.99 19.94
N GLN A 180 -1.78 -5.14 20.61
CA GLN A 180 -1.84 -5.80 21.93
C GLN A 180 -2.00 -7.31 21.82
N GLU A 181 -2.77 -7.79 20.85
CA GLU A 181 -3.08 -9.22 20.67
C GLU A 181 -1.85 -10.14 20.69
N PRO A 182 -0.74 -9.86 19.97
CA PRO A 182 0.42 -10.75 19.96
C PRO A 182 1.22 -10.75 21.27
N ILE A 183 1.10 -9.71 22.10
CA ILE A 183 1.92 -9.54 23.32
C ILE A 183 1.16 -9.86 24.61
N MET A 184 -0.15 -10.14 24.53
CA MET A 184 -1.01 -10.40 25.70
C MET A 184 -0.86 -11.80 26.31
N ASN A 185 -0.38 -12.77 25.53
CA ASN A 185 -0.16 -14.16 25.95
C ASN A 185 1.22 -14.31 26.61
N ILE A 186 1.34 -13.88 27.87
CA ILE A 186 2.59 -13.77 28.62
C ILE A 186 3.21 -15.13 28.93
N ASN A 187 2.38 -16.15 29.14
CA ASN A 187 2.85 -17.49 29.50
C ASN A 187 3.01 -18.45 28.29
N ASP A 188 2.74 -17.95 27.07
CA ASP A 188 2.79 -18.70 25.81
C ASP A 188 1.90 -19.97 25.78
N ASP A 189 0.75 -19.94 26.44
CA ASP A 189 -0.20 -21.07 26.48
C ASP A 189 -1.32 -20.99 25.42
N ALA A 190 -1.22 -20.00 24.53
CA ALA A 190 -2.16 -19.64 23.47
C ALA A 190 -3.52 -19.09 23.95
N HIS A 191 -3.66 -18.78 25.24
CA HIS A 191 -4.91 -18.24 25.81
C HIS A 191 -4.64 -17.00 26.66
N VAL A 192 -5.11 -15.84 26.21
CA VAL A 192 -5.07 -14.62 27.04
C VAL A 192 -6.12 -14.71 28.15
N ASN A 193 -5.68 -14.82 29.41
CA ASN A 193 -6.55 -14.96 30.56
C ASN A 193 -5.92 -14.40 31.87
N ILE A 194 -6.57 -14.62 33.00
CA ILE A 194 -6.11 -14.11 34.30
C ILE A 194 -4.72 -14.64 34.71
N VAL A 195 -4.31 -15.81 34.18
CA VAL A 195 -2.99 -16.40 34.42
C VAL A 195 -1.89 -15.53 33.80
N ASP A 196 -2.13 -14.89 32.65
CA ASP A 196 -1.18 -13.95 32.04
C ASP A 196 -0.98 -12.71 32.90
N ALA A 197 -2.07 -12.15 33.44
CA ALA A 197 -1.99 -11.00 34.34
C ALA A 197 -1.22 -11.34 35.62
N ILE A 198 -1.43 -12.53 36.18
CA ILE A 198 -0.67 -13.00 37.35
C ILE A 198 0.82 -13.16 36.99
N THR A 199 1.11 -13.70 35.81
CA THR A 199 2.48 -13.92 35.34
C THR A 199 3.20 -12.59 35.12
N LEU A 200 2.54 -11.60 34.51
CA LEU A 200 3.07 -10.25 34.33
C LEU A 200 3.39 -9.58 35.67
N VAL A 201 2.50 -9.69 36.66
CA VAL A 201 2.78 -9.20 38.02
C VAL A 201 4.01 -9.89 38.62
N GLN A 202 4.18 -11.20 38.41
CA GLN A 202 5.37 -11.91 38.89
C GLN A 202 6.65 -11.43 38.22
N ILE A 203 6.62 -11.16 36.91
CA ILE A 203 7.76 -10.61 36.16
C ILE A 203 8.17 -9.26 36.74
N ILE A 204 7.22 -8.34 36.91
CA ILE A 204 7.44 -7.00 37.48
C ILE A 204 7.99 -7.08 38.91
N MET A 205 7.40 -7.94 39.76
CA MET A 205 7.80 -8.08 41.16
C MET A 205 9.18 -8.73 41.34
N ASN A 206 9.59 -9.57 40.40
CA ASN A 206 10.91 -10.22 40.43
C ASN A 206 12.03 -9.32 39.87
N GLY A 207 11.69 -8.17 39.28
CA GLY A 207 12.67 -7.24 38.71
C GLY A 207 13.34 -7.77 37.45
N ASN A 208 12.69 -8.68 36.72
CA ASN A 208 13.15 -9.17 35.41
C ASN A 208 12.62 -8.28 34.27
N ASN A 209 12.68 -6.96 34.46
CA ASN A 209 12.28 -5.96 33.48
C ASN A 209 13.53 -5.36 32.82
#